data_AF-A0AA87TFW1-F1
#
_entry.id   AF-A0AA87TFW1-F1
#
_cell.length_a   1.000
_cell.length_b   1.000
_cell.length_c   1.000
_cell.angle_alpha   90.00
_cell.angle_beta   90.00
_cell.angle_gamma   90.00
#
_symmetry.space_group_name_H-M   'P 1'
#
loop_
_entity.id
_entity.type
_entity.pdbx_description
1 polymer ?
#
loop_
_entity_poly.entity_id
_entity_poly.type
_entity_poly.pdbx_seq_one_letter_code
_entity_poly.pdbx_strand_id
1 'polypeptide(L)' 'MKQIPDFLKEYETALQKYRQRSVEIFATALNDGETTDIKSSKFLGTSYLPVGMDYPKDKDGKYERNLCN' A
#
# COMPACT_ATOMS: atom_id res chain seq x y z
N MET A 1 -18.05 -12.85 7.97
CA MET A 1 -18.44 -11.53 7.44
C MET A 1 -18.63 -10.60 8.63
N LYS A 2 -18.11 -9.36 8.60
CA LYS A 2 -18.44 -8.38 9.63
C LYS A 2 -19.96 -8.18 9.62
N GLN A 3 -20.58 -8.16 10.81
CA GLN A 3 -22.02 -8.02 10.94
C GLN A 3 -22.44 -6.62 10.44
N ILE A 4 -23.40 -6.58 9.53
CA ILE A 4 -24.02 -5.31 9.08
C ILE A 4 -24.98 -4.85 10.19
N PRO A 5 -24.88 -3.60 10.68
CA PRO A 5 -25.83 -3.06 11.65
C PRO A 5 -27.28 -3.14 11.17
N ASP A 6 -28.24 -3.34 12.09
CA ASP A 6 -29.65 -3.61 11.74
C ASP A 6 -30.28 -2.49 10.89
N PHE A 7 -29.95 -1.23 11.17
CA PHE A 7 -30.47 -0.08 10.41
C PHE A 7 -29.93 0.00 8.97
N LEU A 8 -28.89 -0.79 8.62
CA LEU A 8 -28.33 -0.86 7.26
C LEU A 8 -28.79 -2.10 6.50
N LYS A 9 -29.61 -2.95 7.10
CA LYS A 9 -29.99 -4.25 6.54
C LYS A 9 -30.76 -4.12 5.23
N GLU A 10 -31.59 -3.09 5.08
CA GLU A 10 -32.31 -2.83 3.81
C GLU A 10 -31.38 -2.52 2.62
N TYR A 11 -30.15 -2.08 2.89
CA TYR A 11 -29.15 -1.76 1.86
C TYR A 11 -28.20 -2.91 1.54
N GLU A 12 -28.34 -4.08 2.17
CA GLU A 12 -27.38 -5.18 2.05
C GLU A 12 -27.14 -5.61 0.60
N THR A 13 -28.20 -5.75 -0.20
CA THR A 13 -28.09 -6.11 -1.63
C THR A 13 -27.31 -5.07 -2.42
N ALA A 14 -27.53 -3.79 -2.15
CA ALA A 14 -26.79 -2.71 -2.79
C ALA A 14 -25.31 -2.71 -2.37
N LEU A 15 -25.03 -2.90 -1.08
CA LEU A 15 -23.65 -2.99 -0.55
C LEU A 15 -22.89 -4.17 -1.15
N GLN A 16 -23.52 -5.34 -1.29
CA GLN A 16 -22.89 -6.50 -1.94
C GLN A 16 -22.63 -6.26 -3.43
N LYS A 17 -23.55 -5.57 -4.14
CA LYS A 17 -23.37 -5.23 -5.56
C LYS A 17 -22.10 -4.40 -5.81
N TYR A 18 -21.78 -3.47 -4.91
CA TYR A 18 -20.61 -2.59 -5.04
C TYR A 18 -19.37 -3.11 -4.30
N ARG A 19 -19.42 -4.34 -3.76
CA ARG A 19 -18.29 -4.92 -3.04
C ARG A 19 -17.13 -5.17 -4.00
N GLN A 20 -16.04 -4.45 -3.78
CA GLN A 20 -14.80 -4.66 -4.50
C GLN A 20 -13.93 -5.69 -3.77
N ARG A 21 -13.21 -6.52 -4.54
CA ARG A 21 -12.16 -7.37 -3.99
C ARG A 21 -10.99 -6.46 -3.59
N SER A 22 -10.46 -6.68 -2.40
CA SER A 22 -9.32 -5.96 -1.87
C SER A 22 -8.34 -6.95 -1.26
N VAL A 23 -7.08 -6.54 -1.21
CA VAL A 23 -6.06 -7.20 -0.38
C VAL A 23 -5.84 -6.29 0.82
N GLU A 24 -6.00 -6.85 2.02
CA GLU A 24 -5.63 -6.15 3.25
C GLU A 24 -4.13 -6.35 3.48
N ILE A 25 -3.39 -5.25 3.64
CA ILE A 25 -1.95 -5.29 3.90
C ILE A 25 -1.73 -5.14 5.39
N PHE A 26 -1.22 -6.20 6.02
CA PHE A 26 -0.76 -6.16 7.39
C PHE A 26 0.73 -5.82 7.39
N ALA A 27 1.09 -4.70 8.02
CA ALA A 27 2.47 -4.24 8.12
C ALA A 27 2.93 -4.20 9.57
N THR A 28 4.21 -4.46 9.78
CA THR A 28 4.89 -4.33 11.06
C THR A 28 5.98 -3.27 10.91
N ALA A 29 6.11 -2.39 11.90
CA ALA A 29 7.21 -1.44 11.93
C ALA A 29 8.54 -2.18 12.09
N LEU A 30 9.58 -1.69 11.43
CA LEU A 30 10.95 -2.19 11.60
C LEU A 30 11.57 -1.59 12.86
N ASN A 31 12.45 -2.35 13.51
CA ASN A 31 13.30 -1.79 14.56
C ASN A 31 14.42 -0.94 13.94
N ASP A 32 15.06 -0.10 14.77
CA ASP A 32 16.17 0.73 14.32
C ASP A 32 17.31 -0.11 13.74
N GLY A 33 17.75 0.23 12.52
CA GLY A 33 18.82 -0.46 11.79
C GLY A 33 18.37 -1.69 11.01
N GLU A 34 17.12 -2.14 11.13
CA GLU A 34 16.58 -3.20 10.29
C GLU A 34 16.23 -2.70 8.88
N THR A 35 16.45 -3.56 7.88
CA THR A 35 16.09 -3.27 6.49
C THR A 35 15.33 -4.46 5.90
N THR A 36 14.38 -4.17 5.02
CA THR A 36 13.64 -5.19 4.27
C THR A 36 14.39 -5.59 2.99
N ASP A 37 14.23 -6.83 2.55
CA ASP A 37 14.82 -7.33 1.31
C ASP A 37 14.42 -6.45 0.10
N ILE A 38 15.31 -6.21 -0.85
CA ILE A 38 15.06 -5.29 -1.98
C ILE A 38 13.85 -5.70 -2.84
N LYS A 39 13.49 -6.98 -2.88
CA LYS A 39 12.35 -7.53 -3.64
C LYS A 39 11.08 -7.70 -2.80
N SER A 40 11.13 -7.43 -1.50
CA SER A 40 9.96 -7.52 -0.63
C SER A 40 9.08 -6.28 -0.72
N SER A 41 7.76 -6.47 -0.73
CA SER A 41 6.81 -5.37 -0.56
C SER A 41 7.03 -4.68 0.78
N LYS A 42 6.99 -3.34 0.76
CA LYS A 42 7.34 -2.50 1.90
C LYS A 42 6.64 -1.15 1.79
N PHE A 43 6.35 -0.56 2.93
CA PHE A 43 6.01 0.86 3.01
C PHE A 43 7.30 1.63 3.29
N LEU A 44 7.59 2.66 2.48
CA LEU A 44 8.80 3.47 2.58
C LEU A 44 10.11 2.66 2.43
N GLY A 45 11.24 3.32 2.69
CA GLY A 45 12.57 2.73 2.67
C GLY A 45 13.22 2.74 1.29
N THR A 46 14.23 1.90 1.10
CA THR A 46 14.99 1.83 -0.15
C THR A 46 14.22 1.04 -1.19
N SER A 47 13.83 1.72 -2.28
CA SER A 47 13.18 1.12 -3.44
C SER A 47 14.15 0.29 -4.27
N TYR A 48 13.64 -0.76 -4.90
CA TYR A 48 14.34 -1.40 -6.01
C TYR A 48 14.45 -0.42 -7.19
N LEU A 49 15.68 -0.13 -7.62
CA LEU A 49 15.98 0.64 -8.83
C LEU A 49 16.95 -0.20 -9.69
N PRO A 50 16.57 -0.56 -10.93
CA PRO A 50 17.47 -1.26 -11.84
C PRO A 50 18.71 -0.42 -12.18
N VAL A 51 19.83 -1.10 -12.39
CA VAL A 51 21.09 -0.45 -12.78
C VAL A 51 20.92 0.22 -14.15
N GLY A 52 21.34 1.47 -14.26
CA GLY A 52 21.27 2.26 -15.50
C GLY A 52 19.96 3.03 -15.69
N MET A 53 19.03 2.98 -14.74
CA MET A 53 17.84 3.84 -14.74
C MET A 53 18.06 5.08 -13.87
N ASP A 54 17.60 6.23 -14.38
CA ASP A 54 17.53 7.45 -13.58
C ASP A 54 16.45 7.34 -12.52
N TYR A 55 16.77 7.81 -11.32
CA TYR A 55 15.80 7.84 -10.22
C TYR A 55 14.75 8.95 -10.47
N PRO A 56 13.46 8.70 -10.19
CA PRO A 56 12.40 9.68 -10.44
C PRO A 56 12.65 11.02 -9.72
N LYS A 57 12.30 12.11 -10.40
CA LYS A 57 12.40 13.48 -9.90
C LYS A 57 11.05 14.19 -9.98
N ASP A 58 10.81 15.07 -9.03
CA ASP A 58 9.67 15.97 -9.03
C ASP A 58 9.82 17.06 -10.11
N LYS A 59 8.80 17.92 -10.22
CA LYS A 59 8.76 19.04 -11.17
C LYS A 59 9.90 20.05 -11.00
N ASP A 60 10.50 20.11 -9.82
CA ASP A 60 11.59 21.02 -9.47
C ASP A 60 12.97 20.35 -9.62
N GLY A 61 12.99 19.09 -10.08
CA GLY A 61 14.20 18.30 -10.33
C GLY A 61 14.75 17.59 -9.09
N LYS A 62 14.04 17.61 -7.97
CA LYS A 62 14.43 16.93 -6.73
C LYS A 62 13.98 15.47 -6.75
N TYR A 63 14.80 14.57 -6.22
CA TYR A 63 14.47 13.14 -6.19
C TYR A 63 13.23 12.86 -5.34
N GLU A 64 12.30 12.08 -5.91
CA GLU A 64 11.10 11.60 -5.24
C GLU A 64 11.44 10.58 -4.16
N ARG A 65 10.59 10.44 -3.14
CA ARG A 65 10.77 9.39 -2.12
C ARG A 65 9.86 8.19 -2.40
N ASN A 66 10.37 6.98 -2.17
CA ASN A 66 9.53 5.80 -2.21
C ASN A 66 8.48 5.84 -1.08
N LEU A 67 7.21 5.59 -1.44
CA LEU A 67 6.09 5.56 -0.51
C LEU A 67 5.63 4.13 -0.22
N CYS A 68 5.57 3.29 -1.24
CA CYS A 68 5.19 1.88 -1.15
C CYS A 68 5.72 1.13 -2.38
N ASN A 69 6.14 -0.12 -2.17
CA ASN A 69 6.46 -1.10 -3.20
C ASN A 69 5.81 -2.45 -2.88
#